data_AF-A0A521KFH5-F1
#
_entry.id   AF-A0A521KFH5-F1
#
_cell.length_a   1.000
_cell.length_b   1.000
_cell.length_c   1.000
_cell.angle_alpha   90.00
_cell.angle_beta   90.00
_cell.angle_gamma   90.00
#
_symmetry.space_group_name_H-M   'P 1'
#
loop_
_entity.id
_entity.type
_entity.pdbx_description
1 polymer ?
#
loop_
_entity_poly.entity_id
_entity_poly.type
_entity_poly.pdbx_seq_one_letter_code
_entity_poly.pdbx_strand_id
1 'polypeptide(L)'
;MSPRALQLCPACRRQLDTTALAAGAAIVCVCGARALVESPRAHAPRALRCTSCGGALQAGARACAYCSAEVTLDELRLDSVCPDCGARMSSGARYCMECGLSIEPQAWRALAATAKCPRCASALRQRTAGALVLVECITCAGLWLEPEQLDQLCERAERDGAVLGALGLQKQPTRALDAGAVKYLPCVRCAQPMNRRNFGGSSGIVVDVCKTHGVWLDHGELERAIAFARGGGLLRQRARELDRLRTEETRAAEHAWTLEAPARRDDTGELDLSLDLASLGRWLARAADGLLRRRAS
;
A
#
# COMPACT_ATOMS: atom_id res chain seq x y z
N MET A 1 41.44 -1.53 19.34
CA MET A 1 40.53 -0.61 20.06
C MET A 1 39.22 -1.35 20.28
N SER A 2 38.74 -1.45 21.52
CA SER A 2 37.42 -2.03 21.78
C SER A 2 36.33 -1.15 21.15
N PRO A 3 35.28 -1.73 20.54
CA PRO A 3 34.20 -0.95 19.96
C PRO A 3 33.49 -0.13 21.05
N ARG A 4 33.13 1.10 20.71
CA ARG A 4 32.38 1.99 21.61
C ARG A 4 31.01 1.37 21.91
N ALA A 5 30.68 1.18 23.18
CA ALA A 5 29.37 0.70 23.61
C ALA A 5 28.49 1.89 23.98
N LEU A 6 27.36 2.05 23.28
CA LEU A 6 26.39 3.11 23.54
C LEU A 6 25.05 2.50 23.96
N GLN A 7 24.47 3.04 25.03
CA GLN A 7 23.15 2.66 25.51
C GLN A 7 22.21 3.87 25.52
N LEU A 8 20.95 3.68 25.15
CA LEU A 8 19.94 4.73 25.21
C LEU A 8 19.35 4.80 26.63
N CYS A 9 19.18 6.01 27.15
CA CYS A 9 18.40 6.22 28.37
C CYS A 9 16.94 5.78 28.15
N PRO A 10 16.34 5.00 29.07
CA PRO A 10 14.97 4.53 28.91
C PRO A 10 13.91 5.65 28.96
N ALA A 11 14.24 6.79 29.58
CA ALA A 11 13.31 7.91 29.72
C ALA A 11 13.44 8.94 28.58
N CYS A 12 14.65 9.46 28.34
CA CYS A 12 14.86 10.55 27.37
C CYS A 12 15.54 10.11 26.07
N ARG A 13 15.89 8.82 25.94
CA ARG A 13 16.63 8.24 24.80
C ARG A 13 17.97 8.88 24.46
N ARG A 14 18.56 9.66 25.37
CA ARG A 14 19.93 10.17 25.20
C ARG A 14 20.92 9.00 25.15
N GLN A 15 21.92 9.09 24.28
CA GLN A 15 23.00 8.11 24.17
C GLN A 15 23.97 8.30 25.34
N LEU A 16 24.22 7.22 26.08
CA LEU A 16 25.17 7.14 27.17
C LEU A 16 26.33 6.26 26.73
N ASP A 17 27.56 6.72 26.95
CA ASP A 17 28.75 5.92 26.68
C ASP A 17 28.99 4.95 27.84
N THR A 18 28.84 3.66 27.58
CA THR A 18 29.02 2.60 28.56
C THR A 18 30.26 1.75 28.27
N THR A 19 31.14 2.19 27.37
CA THR A 19 32.30 1.41 26.89
C THR A 19 33.21 0.94 28.03
N ALA A 20 33.35 1.74 29.09
CA ALA A 20 34.21 1.45 30.24
C ALA A 20 33.48 0.76 31.41
N LEU A 21 32.20 0.40 31.25
CA LEU A 21 31.36 -0.13 32.32
C LEU A 21 31.00 -1.59 32.06
N ALA A 22 31.02 -2.39 33.12
CA ALA A 22 30.59 -3.79 33.06
C ALA A 22 29.07 -3.90 32.85
N ALA A 23 28.63 -4.94 32.14
CA ALA A 23 27.22 -5.27 32.06
C ALA A 23 26.64 -5.46 33.48
N GLY A 24 25.45 -4.89 33.72
CA GLY A 24 24.80 -4.86 35.03
C GLY A 24 25.22 -3.70 35.93
N ALA A 25 26.23 -2.89 35.58
CA ALA A 25 26.60 -1.71 36.35
C ALA A 25 25.47 -0.66 36.34
N ALA A 26 25.24 0.03 37.45
CA ALA A 26 24.24 1.09 37.51
C ALA A 26 24.75 2.36 36.83
N ILE A 27 23.92 2.95 35.95
CA ILE A 27 24.17 4.22 35.28
C ILE A 27 23.05 5.21 35.55
N VAL A 28 23.41 6.49 35.59
CA VAL A 28 22.48 7.61 35.77
C VAL A 28 22.58 8.51 34.55
N CYS A 29 21.44 8.78 33.91
CA CYS A 29 21.36 9.75 32.84
C CYS A 29 21.28 11.18 33.42
N VAL A 30 21.68 12.17 32.63
CA VAL A 30 21.52 13.61 32.97
C VAL A 30 20.06 13.98 33.27
N CYS A 31 19.08 13.27 32.71
CA CYS A 31 17.66 13.48 33.03
C CYS A 31 17.22 12.88 34.38
N GLY A 32 18.14 12.29 35.15
CA GLY A 32 17.89 11.67 36.46
C GLY A 32 17.47 10.19 36.41
N ALA A 33 17.17 9.65 35.23
CA ALA A 33 16.77 8.25 35.09
C ALA A 33 17.95 7.30 35.39
N ARG A 34 17.65 6.22 36.12
CA ARG A 34 18.58 5.13 36.45
C ARG A 34 18.33 3.93 35.54
N ALA A 35 19.41 3.28 35.11
CA ALA A 35 19.36 2.04 34.34
C ALA A 35 20.57 1.16 34.68
N LEU A 36 20.53 -0.11 34.28
CA LEU A 36 21.70 -0.99 34.32
C LEU A 36 22.34 -1.02 32.93
N VAL A 37 23.66 -1.13 32.87
CA VAL A 37 24.39 -1.32 31.61
C VAL A 37 23.96 -2.65 30.99
N GLU A 38 23.41 -2.58 29.78
CA GLU A 38 23.01 -3.75 29.01
C GLU A 38 24.22 -4.32 28.28
N SER A 39 24.33 -5.65 28.23
CA SER A 39 25.29 -6.32 27.35
C SER A 39 24.95 -5.98 25.89
N PRO A 40 25.90 -5.44 25.10
CA PRO A 40 25.66 -5.15 23.69
C PRO A 40 25.19 -6.41 22.97
N ARG A 41 23.94 -6.40 22.48
CA ARG A 41 23.44 -7.49 21.63
C ARG A 41 23.99 -7.27 20.22
N ALA A 42 24.93 -8.10 19.81
CA ALA A 42 25.37 -8.12 18.42
C ALA A 42 24.16 -8.37 17.51
N HIS A 43 23.85 -7.40 16.66
CA HIS A 43 22.89 -7.61 15.59
C HIS A 43 23.68 -8.16 14.40
N ALA A 44 23.45 -9.42 14.06
CA ALA A 44 24.04 -9.99 12.86
C ALA A 44 23.49 -9.21 11.65
N PRO A 45 24.34 -8.56 10.84
CA PRO A 45 23.87 -7.93 9.62
C PRO A 45 23.24 -9.02 8.75
N ARG A 46 22.11 -8.70 8.11
CA ARG A 46 21.46 -9.62 7.19
C ARG A 46 22.45 -9.92 6.06
N ALA A 47 22.89 -11.17 5.96
CA ALA A 47 23.88 -11.56 4.97
C ALA A 47 23.35 -11.31 3.56
N LEU A 48 24.17 -10.64 2.74
CA LEU A 48 23.88 -10.41 1.33
C LEU A 48 23.97 -11.74 0.57
N ARG A 49 23.22 -11.84 -0.53
CA ARG A 49 23.08 -13.07 -1.32
C ARG A 49 23.31 -12.78 -2.78
N CYS A 50 24.01 -13.69 -3.45
CA CYS A 50 24.15 -13.66 -4.90
C CYS A 50 22.80 -13.99 -5.56
N THR A 51 22.39 -13.17 -6.51
CA THR A 51 21.19 -13.34 -7.34
C THR A 51 21.35 -14.48 -8.34
N SER A 52 22.58 -14.82 -8.74
CA SER A 52 22.86 -15.91 -9.68
C SER A 52 22.77 -17.30 -9.03
N CYS A 53 23.31 -17.48 -7.82
CA CYS A 53 23.37 -18.82 -7.19
C CYS A 53 22.83 -18.91 -5.75
N GLY A 54 22.41 -17.79 -5.14
CA GLY A 54 21.96 -17.77 -3.75
C GLY A 54 23.07 -17.83 -2.68
N GLY A 55 24.34 -17.91 -3.10
CA GLY A 55 25.49 -17.96 -2.19
C GLY A 55 25.65 -16.70 -1.33
N ALA A 56 26.25 -16.83 -0.14
CA ALA A 56 26.52 -15.71 0.75
C ALA A 56 27.64 -14.82 0.18
N LEU A 57 27.38 -13.51 0.08
CA LEU A 57 28.38 -12.54 -0.36
C LEU A 57 29.17 -12.00 0.83
N GLN A 58 30.48 -11.84 0.63
CA GLN A 58 31.38 -11.18 1.57
C GLN A 58 31.26 -9.66 1.45
N ALA A 59 31.53 -8.94 2.53
CA ALA A 59 31.55 -7.47 2.49
C ALA A 59 32.61 -6.98 1.49
N GLY A 60 32.20 -6.12 0.55
CA GLY A 60 33.09 -5.56 -0.48
C GLY A 60 33.49 -6.54 -1.60
N ALA A 61 32.87 -7.72 -1.70
CA ALA A 61 33.14 -8.65 -2.79
C ALA A 61 32.74 -8.05 -4.14
N ARG A 62 33.62 -8.17 -5.14
CA ARG A 62 33.33 -7.80 -6.55
C ARG A 62 32.83 -8.99 -7.39
N ALA A 63 33.02 -10.22 -6.89
CA ALA A 63 32.53 -11.45 -7.50
C ALA A 63 32.12 -12.45 -6.41
N CYS A 64 31.14 -13.31 -6.73
CA CYS A 64 30.70 -14.38 -5.83
C CYS A 64 31.78 -15.45 -5.68
N ALA A 65 32.15 -15.79 -4.44
CA ALA A 65 33.13 -16.83 -4.17
C ALA A 65 32.68 -18.25 -4.56
N TYR A 66 31.38 -18.46 -4.83
CA TYR A 66 30.81 -19.76 -5.17
C TYR A 66 30.63 -19.96 -6.69
N CYS A 67 29.94 -19.05 -7.37
CA CYS A 67 29.63 -19.18 -8.80
C CYS A 67 30.42 -18.22 -9.71
N SER A 68 31.28 -17.37 -9.15
CA SER A 68 32.07 -16.37 -9.89
C SER A 68 31.27 -15.29 -10.62
N ALA A 69 29.94 -15.22 -10.45
CA ALA A 69 29.13 -14.12 -10.97
C ALA A 69 29.60 -12.78 -10.38
N GLU A 70 29.60 -11.72 -11.18
CA GLU A 70 29.89 -10.37 -10.72
C GLU A 70 28.86 -9.93 -9.67
N VAL A 71 29.33 -9.26 -8.62
CA VAL A 71 28.45 -8.70 -7.59
C VAL A 71 27.96 -7.33 -8.03
N THR A 72 26.65 -7.22 -8.19
CA THR A 72 25.94 -6.01 -8.59
C THR A 72 25.72 -5.04 -7.42
N LEU A 73 25.45 -3.78 -7.75
CA LEU A 73 25.09 -2.77 -6.75
C LEU A 73 23.78 -3.10 -6.02
N ASP A 74 22.84 -3.77 -6.69
CA ASP A 74 21.57 -4.22 -6.09
C ASP A 74 21.81 -5.25 -4.98
N GLU A 75 22.71 -6.23 -5.23
CA GLU A 75 23.11 -7.22 -4.23
C GLU A 75 23.83 -6.59 -3.03
N LEU A 76 24.55 -5.49 -3.23
CA LEU A 76 25.15 -4.67 -2.17
C LEU A 76 24.14 -3.71 -1.52
N ARG A 77 22.92 -3.62 -2.04
CA ARG A 77 21.90 -2.64 -1.66
C ARG A 77 22.45 -1.22 -1.71
N LEU A 78 23.10 -0.85 -2.81
CA LEU A 78 23.63 0.48 -3.09
C LEU A 78 22.82 1.15 -4.20
N ASP A 79 21.51 1.14 -4.01
CA ASP A 79 20.45 1.55 -4.95
C ASP A 79 20.06 3.04 -4.82
N SER A 80 20.65 3.76 -3.86
CA SER A 80 20.43 5.19 -3.65
C SER A 80 21.74 5.98 -3.65
N VAL A 81 21.64 7.29 -3.87
CA VAL A 81 22.78 8.23 -3.90
C VAL A 81 22.51 9.36 -2.91
N CYS A 82 23.50 9.66 -2.07
CA CYS A 82 23.44 10.80 -1.16
C CYS A 82 23.38 12.11 -1.97
N PRO A 83 22.39 12.99 -1.71
CA PRO A 83 22.24 14.23 -2.48
C PRO A 83 23.30 15.29 -2.17
N ASP A 84 24.02 15.16 -1.05
CA ASP A 84 25.05 16.13 -0.62
C ASP A 84 26.44 15.74 -1.15
N CYS A 85 26.92 14.53 -0.85
CA CYS A 85 28.26 14.10 -1.22
C CYS A 85 28.33 13.13 -2.43
N GLY A 86 27.19 12.65 -2.94
CA GLY A 86 27.15 11.70 -4.07
C GLY A 86 27.54 10.27 -3.72
N ALA A 87 27.84 9.94 -2.46
CA ALA A 87 28.15 8.57 -2.05
C ALA A 87 26.94 7.64 -2.27
N ARG A 88 27.21 6.42 -2.76
CA ARG A 88 26.18 5.38 -2.86
C ARG A 88 25.81 4.87 -1.48
N MET A 89 24.52 4.62 -1.29
CA MET A 89 23.96 4.17 -0.03
C MET A 89 22.78 3.25 -0.28
N SER A 90 22.41 2.49 0.75
CA SER A 90 21.17 1.73 0.73
C SER A 90 19.97 2.65 0.81
N SER A 91 18.94 2.38 0.02
CA SER A 91 17.64 3.05 0.09
C SER A 91 17.01 3.06 1.48
N GLY A 92 17.38 2.12 2.36
CA GLY A 92 16.96 2.09 3.76
C GLY A 92 17.87 2.84 4.74
N ALA A 93 18.96 3.47 4.29
CA ALA A 93 19.88 4.16 5.19
C ALA A 93 19.26 5.45 5.70
N ARG A 94 19.29 5.65 7.03
CA ARG A 94 18.84 6.89 7.70
C ARG A 94 19.90 7.99 7.72
N TYR A 95 21.14 7.62 7.44
CA TYR A 95 22.29 8.53 7.37
C TYR A 95 23.24 8.08 6.26
N CYS A 96 23.86 9.04 5.58
CA CYS A 96 24.98 8.76 4.69
C CYS A 96 26.19 8.28 5.51
N MET A 97 26.79 7.16 5.14
CA MET A 97 27.96 6.61 5.84
C MET A 97 29.24 7.41 5.57
N GLU A 98 29.25 8.25 4.53
CA GLU A 98 30.40 9.06 4.15
C GLU A 98 30.36 10.46 4.78
N CYS A 99 29.29 11.23 4.55
CA CYS A 99 29.19 12.61 5.05
C CYS A 99 28.30 12.79 6.29
N GLY A 100 27.58 11.75 6.72
CA GLY A 100 26.70 11.83 7.89
C GLY A 100 25.37 12.54 7.64
N LEU A 101 25.05 12.98 6.41
CA LEU A 101 23.76 13.59 6.09
C LEU A 101 22.62 12.66 6.52
N SER A 102 21.67 13.19 7.28
CA SER A 102 20.45 12.45 7.60
C SER A 102 19.56 12.34 6.36
N ILE A 103 19.20 11.11 6.01
CA ILE A 103 18.39 10.80 4.85
C ILE A 103 16.98 10.51 5.33
N GLU A 104 16.13 11.52 5.19
CA GLU A 104 14.71 11.45 5.51
C GLU A 104 13.92 11.84 4.27
N PRO A 105 13.73 10.91 3.31
CA PRO A 105 12.91 11.18 2.13
C PRO A 105 11.51 11.57 2.60
N GLN A 106 11.07 12.77 2.23
CA GLN A 106 9.68 13.16 2.50
C GLN A 106 8.76 12.24 1.71
N ALA A 107 7.64 11.84 2.32
CA ALA A 107 6.65 10.98 1.65
C ALA A 107 6.08 11.62 0.39
N TRP A 108 6.11 12.96 0.32
CA TRP A 108 5.64 13.76 -0.80
C TRP A 108 6.67 13.85 -1.93
N ARG A 109 6.24 13.64 -3.18
CA ARG A 109 7.09 13.85 -4.36
C ARG A 109 6.99 15.29 -4.85
N ALA A 110 8.13 15.98 -5.04
CA ALA A 110 8.14 17.36 -5.54
C ALA A 110 7.46 17.49 -6.93
N LEU A 111 6.81 18.63 -7.18
CA LEU A 111 6.34 19.02 -8.51
C LEU A 111 7.40 19.85 -9.24
N ALA A 112 7.41 19.77 -10.56
CA ALA A 112 8.21 20.68 -11.37
C ALA A 112 7.78 22.14 -11.13
N ALA A 113 8.74 23.07 -11.07
CA ALA A 113 8.45 24.50 -10.93
C ALA A 113 7.59 25.06 -12.08
N THR A 114 7.63 24.38 -13.23
CA THR A 114 6.82 24.71 -14.41
C THR A 114 5.41 24.12 -14.38
N ALA A 115 5.07 23.28 -13.40
CA ALA A 115 3.75 22.67 -13.30
C ALA A 115 2.67 23.74 -13.16
N LYS A 116 1.61 23.60 -13.98
CA LYS A 116 0.47 24.52 -14.01
C LYS A 116 -0.81 23.78 -13.64
N CYS A 117 -1.80 24.53 -13.17
CA CYS A 117 -3.13 24.01 -12.95
C CYS A 117 -3.70 23.44 -14.26
N PRO A 118 -4.15 22.18 -14.29
CA PRO A 118 -4.64 21.55 -15.52
C PRO A 118 -5.99 22.13 -15.96
N ARG A 119 -6.72 22.81 -15.06
CA ARG A 119 -8.02 23.44 -15.35
C ARG A 119 -7.88 24.87 -15.90
N CYS A 120 -7.08 25.71 -15.26
CA CYS A 120 -7.00 27.14 -15.55
C CYS A 120 -5.59 27.66 -15.88
N ALA A 121 -4.60 26.78 -16.00
CA ALA A 121 -3.19 27.10 -16.30
C ALA A 121 -2.48 28.05 -15.31
N SER A 122 -3.14 28.41 -14.20
CA SER A 122 -2.55 29.25 -13.15
C SER A 122 -1.48 28.51 -12.35
N ALA A 123 -0.72 29.26 -11.54
CA ALA A 123 0.30 28.68 -10.67
C ALA A 123 -0.30 27.71 -9.64
N LEU A 124 0.49 26.71 -9.29
CA LEU A 124 0.20 25.76 -8.23
C LEU A 124 1.03 26.11 -7.00
N ARG A 125 0.46 25.95 -5.82
CA ARG A 125 1.11 26.17 -4.54
C ARG A 125 1.05 24.92 -3.69
N GLN A 126 2.18 24.52 -3.12
CA GLN A 126 2.21 23.48 -2.10
C GLN A 126 1.71 24.05 -0.76
N ARG A 127 0.85 23.29 -0.09
CA ARG A 127 0.37 23.59 1.26
C ARG A 127 0.46 22.39 2.17
N THR A 128 0.76 22.67 3.42
CA THR A 128 0.75 21.69 4.50
C THR A 128 -0.44 21.98 5.41
N ALA A 129 -1.26 20.95 5.65
CA ALA A 129 -2.41 21.00 6.56
C ALA A 129 -2.29 19.84 7.56
N GLY A 130 -1.76 20.13 8.76
CA GLY A 130 -1.37 19.09 9.71
C GLY A 130 -0.26 18.21 9.13
N ALA A 131 -0.48 16.90 9.03
CA ALA A 131 0.45 15.96 8.41
C ALA A 131 0.27 15.81 6.89
N LEU A 132 -0.76 16.43 6.31
CA LEU A 132 -1.05 16.34 4.87
C LEU A 132 -0.26 17.39 4.10
N VAL A 133 0.42 16.98 3.02
CA VAL A 133 1.02 17.87 2.04
C VAL A 133 0.24 17.78 0.75
N LEU A 134 -0.41 18.85 0.33
CA LEU A 134 -1.21 18.91 -0.90
C LEU A 134 -0.73 20.03 -1.80
N VAL A 135 -1.18 20.00 -3.04
CA VAL A 135 -0.97 21.12 -3.98
C VAL A 135 -2.31 21.70 -4.36
N GLU A 136 -2.45 23.02 -4.22
CA GLU A 136 -3.65 23.76 -4.58
C GLU A 136 -3.38 24.73 -5.74
N CYS A 137 -4.39 24.95 -6.57
CA CYS A 137 -4.39 26.07 -7.50
C CYS A 137 -4.78 27.36 -6.78
N ILE A 138 -4.00 28.42 -6.99
CA ILE A 138 -4.25 29.73 -6.36
C ILE A 138 -5.48 30.46 -6.94
N THR A 139 -6.00 30.02 -8.08
CA THR A 139 -7.09 30.69 -8.79
C THR A 139 -8.40 29.92 -8.69
N CYS A 140 -8.42 28.66 -9.13
CA CYS A 140 -9.64 27.86 -9.15
C CYS A 140 -9.82 26.97 -7.93
N ALA A 141 -8.90 27.02 -6.95
CA ALA A 141 -8.92 26.22 -5.72
C ALA A 141 -9.02 24.69 -5.94
N GLY A 142 -8.64 24.20 -7.13
CA GLY A 142 -8.51 22.77 -7.39
C GLY A 142 -7.29 22.19 -6.68
N LEU A 143 -7.39 20.91 -6.29
CA LEU A 143 -6.44 20.23 -5.44
C LEU A 143 -5.80 19.04 -6.15
N TRP A 144 -4.52 18.83 -5.91
CA TRP A 144 -3.78 17.65 -6.33
C TRP A 144 -3.25 16.93 -5.10
N LEU A 145 -3.63 15.66 -4.98
CA LEU A 145 -3.25 14.77 -3.89
C LEU A 145 -2.59 13.50 -4.42
N GLU A 146 -1.64 12.96 -3.65
CA GLU A 146 -1.13 11.61 -3.90
C GLU A 146 -2.17 10.56 -3.48
N PRO A 147 -2.21 9.37 -4.11
CA PRO A 147 -3.23 8.36 -3.85
C PRO A 147 -3.31 7.99 -2.37
N GLU A 148 -2.16 7.76 -1.73
CA GLU A 148 -2.05 7.34 -0.33
C GLU A 148 -2.61 8.41 0.62
N GLN A 149 -2.45 9.68 0.29
CA GLN A 149 -2.99 10.79 1.08
C GLN A 149 -4.51 10.86 0.98
N LEU A 150 -5.06 10.69 -0.22
CA LEU A 150 -6.51 10.65 -0.42
C LEU A 150 -7.12 9.45 0.33
N ASP A 151 -6.48 8.29 0.27
CA ASP A 151 -6.91 7.09 0.98
C ASP A 151 -6.91 7.31 2.51
N GLN A 152 -5.83 7.86 3.08
CA GLN A 152 -5.75 8.18 4.50
C GLN A 152 -6.87 9.14 4.96
N LEU A 153 -7.19 10.15 4.14
CA LEU A 153 -8.30 11.07 4.42
C LEU A 153 -9.64 10.34 4.43
N CYS A 154 -9.85 9.43 3.48
CA CYS A 154 -11.08 8.65 3.37
C CYS A 154 -11.24 7.67 4.54
N GLU A 155 -10.19 6.93 4.90
CA GLU A 155 -10.21 5.99 6.02
C GLU A 155 -10.48 6.71 7.35
N ARG A 156 -9.88 7.89 7.55
CA ARG A 156 -10.17 8.72 8.72
C ARG A 156 -11.62 9.16 8.74
N ALA A 157 -12.14 9.63 7.61
CA ALA A 157 -13.53 10.04 7.49
C ALA A 157 -14.51 8.88 7.76
N GLU A 158 -14.24 7.68 7.24
CA GLU A 158 -15.03 6.47 7.52
C GLU A 158 -15.05 6.11 9.01
N ARG A 159 -13.89 6.17 9.68
CA ARG A 159 -13.79 5.94 11.14
C ARG A 159 -14.60 6.95 11.94
N ASP A 160 -14.43 8.24 11.64
CA ASP A 160 -15.17 9.32 12.29
C ASP A 160 -16.69 9.15 12.05
N GLY A 161 -17.06 8.75 10.83
CA GLY A 161 -18.44 8.47 10.42
C GLY A 161 -19.07 7.30 11.16
N ALA A 162 -18.33 6.20 11.34
CA ALA A 162 -18.81 5.04 12.10
C ALA A 162 -19.12 5.39 13.56
N VAL A 163 -18.27 6.21 14.19
CA VAL A 163 -18.50 6.72 15.55
C VAL A 163 -19.75 7.60 15.60
N LEU A 164 -19.89 8.56 14.69
CA LEU A 164 -21.07 9.44 14.63
C LEU A 164 -22.37 8.67 14.31
N GLY A 165 -22.27 7.62 13.48
CA GLY A 165 -23.39 6.76 13.15
C GLY A 165 -23.86 5.91 14.32
N ALA A 166 -22.93 5.37 15.11
CA ALA A 166 -23.25 4.68 16.37
C ALA A 166 -23.95 5.62 17.38
N LEU A 167 -23.66 6.92 17.32
CA LEU A 167 -24.30 7.95 18.16
C LEU A 167 -25.58 8.54 17.54
N GLY A 168 -26.00 8.09 16.35
CA GLY A 168 -27.21 8.58 15.67
C GLY A 168 -27.12 10.02 15.13
N LEU A 169 -25.92 10.60 15.02
CA LEU A 169 -25.71 12.00 14.66
C LEU A 169 -25.39 12.22 13.16
N GLN A 170 -25.61 11.21 12.32
CA GLN A 170 -25.23 11.22 10.91
C GLN A 170 -26.24 11.97 10.02
N LYS A 171 -25.81 13.04 9.36
CA LYS A 171 -26.57 13.68 8.28
C LYS A 171 -26.17 13.09 6.92
N GLN A 172 -27.17 12.77 6.09
CA GLN A 172 -26.95 12.30 4.72
C GLN A 172 -26.46 13.46 3.83
N PRO A 173 -25.38 13.28 3.05
CA PRO A 173 -24.95 14.29 2.10
C PRO A 173 -25.94 14.39 0.92
N THR A 174 -26.24 15.62 0.51
CA THR A 174 -27.12 15.94 -0.63
C THR A 174 -26.41 15.68 -1.96
N ARG A 175 -27.13 15.07 -2.91
CA ARG A 175 -26.66 14.80 -4.26
C ARG A 175 -26.74 16.10 -5.08
N ALA A 176 -25.64 16.52 -5.69
CA ALA A 176 -25.63 17.54 -6.73
C ALA A 176 -24.97 16.96 -7.99
N LEU A 177 -25.64 17.10 -9.13
CA LEU A 177 -25.19 16.70 -10.45
C LEU A 177 -24.95 17.98 -11.26
N ASP A 178 -23.72 18.23 -11.68
CA ASP A 178 -23.44 19.13 -12.80
C ASP A 178 -22.96 18.29 -13.98
N ALA A 179 -23.80 18.19 -15.00
CA ALA A 179 -23.50 17.57 -16.29
C ALA A 179 -22.93 18.63 -17.24
N GLY A 180 -21.69 19.05 -16.99
CA GLY A 180 -20.93 19.90 -17.91
C GLY A 180 -20.23 19.10 -19.01
N ALA A 181 -19.84 19.76 -20.10
CA ALA A 181 -19.09 19.16 -21.20
C ALA A 181 -17.78 18.51 -20.72
N VAL A 182 -17.49 17.30 -21.19
CA VAL A 182 -16.37 16.48 -20.73
C VAL A 182 -15.06 16.95 -21.37
N LYS A 183 -14.19 17.59 -20.58
CA LYS A 183 -12.81 17.90 -20.97
C LYS A 183 -11.84 17.14 -20.06
N TYR A 184 -11.04 16.25 -20.64
CA TYR A 184 -10.00 15.52 -19.92
C TYR A 184 -8.87 16.46 -19.51
N LEU A 185 -8.42 16.32 -18.27
CA LEU A 185 -7.35 17.12 -17.69
C LEU A 185 -5.99 16.41 -17.83
N PRO A 186 -4.91 17.13 -18.18
CA PRO A 186 -3.56 16.56 -18.14
C PRO A 186 -3.07 16.40 -16.70
N CYS A 187 -2.30 15.34 -16.44
CA CYS A 187 -1.66 15.13 -15.14
C CYS A 187 -0.61 16.22 -14.86
N VAL A 188 -0.62 16.81 -13.67
CA VAL A 188 0.34 17.85 -13.25
C VAL A 188 1.79 17.34 -13.14
N ARG A 189 2.00 16.02 -13.10
CA ARG A 189 3.33 15.38 -13.05
C ARG A 189 3.83 14.95 -14.42
N CYS A 190 3.03 14.18 -15.17
CA CYS A 190 3.48 13.55 -16.42
C CYS A 190 2.78 14.06 -17.69
N ALA A 191 1.88 15.04 -17.57
CA ALA A 191 1.08 15.61 -18.66
C ALA A 191 0.14 14.63 -19.41
N GLN A 192 0.14 13.34 -19.07
CA GLN A 192 -0.78 12.37 -19.67
C GLN A 192 -2.23 12.66 -19.27
N PRO A 193 -3.21 12.39 -20.15
CA PRO A 193 -4.63 12.60 -19.84
C PRO A 193 -5.04 11.74 -18.65
N MET A 194 -5.76 12.36 -17.70
CA MET A 194 -6.26 11.70 -16.50
C MET A 194 -7.63 11.07 -16.76
N ASN A 195 -7.90 9.96 -16.09
CA ASN A 195 -9.16 9.24 -16.19
C ASN A 195 -10.19 9.86 -15.26
N ARG A 196 -11.28 10.35 -15.83
CA ARG A 196 -12.43 10.86 -15.09
C ARG A 196 -13.17 9.68 -14.45
N ARG A 197 -13.24 9.62 -13.11
CA ARG A 197 -13.88 8.52 -12.37
C ARG A 197 -14.90 9.07 -11.37
N ASN A 198 -16.05 8.39 -11.26
CA ASN A 198 -16.97 8.63 -10.16
C ASN A 198 -16.35 8.11 -8.86
N PHE A 199 -16.10 9.00 -7.91
CA PHE A 199 -15.52 8.66 -6.63
C PHE A 199 -16.42 7.66 -5.88
N GLY A 200 -15.86 6.55 -5.40
CA GLY A 200 -16.65 5.47 -4.78
C GLY A 200 -17.74 4.90 -5.69
N GLY A 201 -17.60 4.99 -7.01
CA GLY A 201 -18.46 4.40 -8.04
C GLY A 201 -19.91 4.93 -8.13
N SER A 202 -20.39 5.66 -7.11
CA SER A 202 -21.81 6.02 -6.98
C SER A 202 -22.05 7.37 -6.30
N SER A 203 -21.00 8.06 -5.86
CA SER A 203 -21.12 9.33 -5.13
C SER A 203 -21.62 10.49 -6.01
N GLY A 204 -21.37 10.44 -7.32
CA GLY A 204 -21.61 11.57 -8.23
C GLY A 204 -20.58 12.69 -8.09
N ILE A 205 -19.45 12.43 -7.43
CA ILE A 205 -18.28 13.30 -7.36
C ILE A 205 -17.31 12.78 -8.41
N VAL A 206 -16.77 13.65 -9.26
CA VAL A 206 -16.07 13.20 -10.46
C VAL A 206 -14.63 13.68 -10.43
N VAL A 207 -13.75 12.79 -9.99
CA VAL A 207 -12.32 13.07 -9.84
C VAL A 207 -11.54 12.68 -11.08
N ASP A 208 -10.44 13.39 -11.37
CA ASP A 208 -9.56 13.08 -12.49
C ASP A 208 -8.30 12.36 -11.98
N VAL A 209 -8.14 11.08 -12.36
CA VAL A 209 -7.13 10.18 -11.79
C VAL A 209 -6.02 9.90 -12.79
N CYS A 210 -4.77 10.19 -12.41
CA CYS A 210 -3.61 9.66 -13.10
C CYS A 210 -3.29 8.26 -12.58
N LYS A 211 -3.04 7.29 -13.48
CA LYS A 211 -2.75 5.90 -13.11
C LYS A 211 -1.55 5.72 -12.17
N THR A 212 -0.58 6.63 -12.21
CA THR A 212 0.71 6.47 -11.53
C THR A 212 0.95 7.53 -10.45
N HIS A 213 0.36 8.71 -10.58
CA HIS A 213 0.89 9.90 -9.92
C HIS A 213 0.00 10.49 -8.84
N GLY A 214 -1.32 10.37 -8.95
CA GLY A 214 -2.24 11.06 -8.06
C GLY A 214 -3.58 11.41 -8.67
N VAL A 215 -4.34 12.18 -7.91
CA VAL A 215 -5.73 12.54 -8.19
C VAL A 215 -5.87 14.05 -8.16
N TRP A 216 -6.51 14.58 -9.20
CA TRP A 216 -6.99 15.95 -9.24
C TRP A 216 -8.45 16.00 -8.79
N LEU A 217 -8.74 16.92 -7.87
CA LEU A 217 -10.07 17.22 -7.37
C LEU A 217 -10.37 18.69 -7.67
N ASP A 218 -11.52 18.96 -8.25
CA ASP A 218 -11.97 20.33 -8.42
C ASP A 218 -12.40 20.94 -7.09
N HIS A 219 -12.63 22.26 -7.11
CA HIS A 219 -13.10 23.00 -5.95
C HIS A 219 -14.36 22.33 -5.35
N GLY A 220 -14.33 22.06 -4.04
CA GLY A 220 -15.46 21.45 -3.33
C GLY A 220 -15.54 19.92 -3.44
N GLU A 221 -14.80 19.28 -4.35
CA GLU A 221 -14.90 17.84 -4.55
C GLU A 221 -14.27 17.03 -3.41
N LEU A 222 -13.19 17.54 -2.81
CA LEU A 222 -12.56 16.89 -1.66
C LEU A 222 -13.50 16.89 -0.44
N GLU A 223 -14.14 18.01 -0.15
CA GLU A 223 -15.10 18.14 0.95
C GLU A 223 -16.28 17.19 0.75
N ARG A 224 -16.80 17.09 -0.49
CA ARG A 224 -17.85 16.14 -0.85
C ARG A 224 -17.38 14.69 -0.71
N ALA A 225 -16.15 14.38 -1.12
CA ALA A 225 -15.59 13.03 -1.03
C ALA A 225 -15.43 12.60 0.43
N ILE A 226 -14.91 13.47 1.28
CA ILE A 226 -14.81 13.27 2.73
C ILE A 226 -16.19 13.09 3.35
N ALA A 227 -17.18 13.91 2.97
CA ALA A 227 -18.55 13.78 3.45
C ALA A 227 -19.19 12.45 3.03
N PHE A 228 -18.96 12.01 1.79
CA PHE A 228 -19.43 10.71 1.29
C PHE A 228 -18.80 9.54 2.05
N ALA A 229 -17.49 9.58 2.27
CA ALA A 229 -16.76 8.59 3.06
C ALA A 229 -17.27 8.55 4.51
N ARG A 230 -17.40 9.72 5.16
CA ARG A 230 -17.97 9.86 6.51
C ARG A 230 -19.41 9.37 6.60
N GLY A 231 -20.19 9.52 5.55
CA GLY A 231 -21.54 8.97 5.46
C GLY A 231 -21.58 7.45 5.23
N GLY A 232 -20.44 6.75 5.21
CA GLY A 232 -20.33 5.31 4.96
C GLY A 232 -20.56 4.92 3.49
N GLY A 233 -20.48 5.88 2.56
CA GLY A 233 -20.74 5.63 1.14
C GLY A 233 -19.75 4.65 0.51
N LEU A 234 -18.46 4.75 0.89
CA LEU A 234 -17.40 3.85 0.44
C LEU A 234 -17.58 2.43 1.00
N LEU A 235 -17.84 2.29 2.31
CA LEU A 235 -18.22 1.00 2.92
C LEU A 235 -19.39 0.32 2.21
N ARG A 236 -20.48 1.06 1.94
CA ARG A 236 -21.64 0.52 1.20
C ARG A 236 -21.29 0.09 -0.22
N GLN A 237 -20.40 0.83 -0.91
CA GLN A 237 -20.00 0.44 -2.25
C GLN A 237 -19.12 -0.81 -2.26
N ARG A 238 -18.15 -0.92 -1.34
CA ARG A 238 -17.34 -2.14 -1.17
C ARG A 238 -18.22 -3.36 -0.90
N ALA A 239 -19.24 -3.22 -0.05
CA ALA A 239 -20.20 -4.29 0.24
C ALA A 239 -20.99 -4.73 -1.01
N ARG A 240 -21.46 -3.77 -1.82
CA ARG A 240 -22.15 -4.05 -3.10
C ARG A 240 -21.24 -4.72 -4.13
N GLU A 241 -19.97 -4.31 -4.19
CA GLU A 241 -18.99 -4.90 -5.10
C GLU A 241 -18.68 -6.36 -4.73
N LEU A 242 -18.48 -6.65 -3.44
CA LEU A 242 -18.31 -8.02 -2.95
C LEU A 242 -19.53 -8.89 -3.25
N ASP A 243 -20.74 -8.36 -3.06
CA ASP A 243 -21.99 -9.07 -3.35
C ASP A 243 -22.13 -9.38 -4.87
N ARG A 244 -21.77 -8.40 -5.70
CA ARG A 244 -21.73 -8.57 -7.16
C ARG A 244 -20.75 -9.67 -7.57
N LEU A 245 -19.51 -9.65 -7.06
CA LEU A 245 -18.49 -10.66 -7.38
C LEU A 245 -18.94 -12.07 -6.96
N ARG A 246 -19.53 -12.23 -5.77
CA ARG A 246 -20.11 -13.51 -5.32
C ARG A 246 -21.23 -14.00 -6.23
N THR A 247 -22.09 -13.09 -6.69
CA THR A 247 -23.16 -13.40 -7.62
C THR A 247 -22.60 -13.83 -8.98
N GLU A 248 -21.55 -13.18 -9.47
CA GLU A 248 -20.85 -13.54 -10.70
C GLU A 248 -20.16 -14.92 -10.57
N GLU A 249 -19.51 -15.22 -9.46
CA GLU A 249 -18.93 -16.55 -9.17
C GLU A 249 -19.99 -17.64 -9.14
N THR A 250 -21.14 -17.38 -8.50
CA THR A 250 -22.25 -18.34 -8.43
C THR A 250 -22.80 -18.63 -9.83
N ARG A 251 -23.03 -17.61 -10.65
CA ARG A 251 -23.47 -17.76 -12.04
C ARG A 251 -22.45 -18.48 -12.91
N ALA A 252 -21.16 -18.20 -12.72
CA ALA A 252 -20.09 -18.89 -13.43
C ALA A 252 -20.01 -20.38 -13.05
N ALA A 253 -20.18 -20.70 -11.77
CA ALA A 253 -20.23 -22.08 -11.27
C ALA A 253 -21.47 -22.83 -11.80
N GLU A 254 -22.64 -22.18 -11.83
CA GLU A 254 -23.86 -22.73 -12.44
C GLU A 254 -23.67 -23.00 -13.94
N HIS A 255 -23.07 -22.06 -14.67
CA HIS A 255 -22.82 -22.20 -16.11
C HIS A 255 -21.78 -23.29 -16.40
N ALA A 256 -20.74 -23.41 -15.56
CA ALA A 256 -19.76 -24.50 -15.64
C ALA A 256 -20.41 -25.87 -15.37
N TRP A 257 -21.25 -25.97 -14.34
CA TRP A 257 -22.02 -27.18 -14.04
C TRP A 257 -22.92 -27.60 -15.21
N THR A 258 -23.59 -26.66 -15.88
CA THR A 258 -24.42 -26.97 -17.06
C THR A 258 -23.63 -27.46 -18.28
N LEU A 259 -22.36 -27.07 -18.43
CA LEU A 259 -21.49 -27.49 -19.53
C LEU A 259 -20.78 -28.83 -19.23
N GLU A 260 -20.50 -29.13 -17.97
CA GLU A 260 -19.85 -30.37 -17.52
C GLU A 260 -20.85 -31.48 -17.13
N ALA A 261 -22.15 -31.17 -17.07
CA ALA A 261 -23.19 -32.19 -16.92
C ALA A 261 -23.03 -33.22 -18.06
N PRO A 262 -22.91 -34.53 -17.77
CA PRO A 262 -22.63 -35.53 -18.79
C PRO A 262 -23.80 -35.58 -19.78
N ALA A 263 -23.60 -34.96 -20.95
CA ALA A 263 -24.48 -35.10 -22.10
C ALA A 263 -24.34 -36.52 -22.65
N ARG A 264 -25.04 -37.49 -22.05
CA ARG A 264 -25.39 -38.72 -22.75
C ARG A 264 -26.63 -38.45 -23.58
N ARG A 265 -26.43 -38.14 -24.86
CA ARG A 265 -27.44 -38.43 -25.88
C ARG A 265 -27.20 -39.86 -26.34
N ASP A 266 -28.21 -40.70 -26.22
CA ASP A 266 -28.27 -41.98 -26.92
C ASP A 266 -28.92 -41.75 -28.30
N ASP A 267 -28.51 -42.52 -29.31
CA ASP A 267 -28.83 -42.29 -30.73
C ASP A 267 -30.29 -42.63 -31.12
N THR A 268 -31.17 -42.90 -30.16
CA THR A 268 -32.55 -43.37 -30.41
C THR A 268 -33.67 -42.47 -29.90
N GLY A 269 -33.35 -41.34 -29.24
CA GLY A 269 -34.35 -40.30 -28.95
C GLY A 269 -35.48 -40.70 -27.99
N GLU A 270 -35.18 -41.54 -26.98
CA GLU A 270 -36.12 -41.82 -25.87
C GLU A 270 -35.42 -41.61 -24.51
N LEU A 271 -36.06 -40.91 -23.57
CA LEU A 271 -35.53 -40.61 -22.24
C LEU A 271 -35.60 -41.86 -21.34
N ASP A 272 -34.48 -42.57 -21.18
CA ASP A 272 -34.37 -43.67 -20.22
C ASP A 272 -34.23 -43.13 -18.78
N LEU A 273 -35.28 -43.32 -17.98
CA LEU A 273 -35.37 -42.98 -16.56
C LEU A 273 -35.00 -44.17 -15.65
N SER A 274 -34.31 -45.19 -16.16
CA SER A 274 -33.78 -46.27 -15.34
C SER A 274 -32.44 -45.88 -14.68
N LEU A 275 -32.55 -45.19 -13.55
CA LEU A 275 -31.43 -45.02 -12.61
C LEU A 275 -31.00 -46.40 -12.10
N ASP A 276 -29.95 -46.98 -12.67
CA ASP A 276 -29.25 -48.12 -12.09
C ASP A 276 -28.63 -47.68 -10.74
N LEU A 277 -29.24 -48.13 -9.64
CA LEU A 277 -28.79 -47.93 -8.27
C LEU A 277 -27.31 -48.31 -8.07
N ALA A 278 -26.75 -49.21 -8.89
CA ALA A 278 -25.34 -49.54 -8.85
C ALA A 278 -24.43 -48.39 -9.34
N SER A 279 -24.94 -47.52 -10.22
CA SER A 279 -24.23 -46.36 -10.76
C SER A 279 -24.24 -45.17 -9.79
N LEU A 280 -25.33 -44.99 -9.04
CA LEU A 280 -25.41 -44.06 -7.89
C LEU A 280 -24.48 -44.51 -6.75
N GLY A 281 -24.41 -45.81 -6.46
CA GLY A 281 -23.52 -46.37 -5.44
C GLY A 281 -22.02 -46.16 -5.75
N ARG A 282 -21.62 -46.35 -7.02
CA ARG A 282 -20.22 -46.11 -7.47
C ARG A 282 -19.83 -44.63 -7.44
N TRP A 283 -20.78 -43.72 -7.64
CA TRP A 283 -20.53 -42.28 -7.59
C TRP A 283 -20.41 -41.76 -6.15
N LEU A 284 -21.30 -42.18 -5.24
CA LEU A 284 -21.21 -41.84 -3.81
C LEU A 284 -19.92 -42.38 -3.17
N ALA A 285 -19.47 -43.59 -3.56
CA ALA A 285 -18.21 -44.15 -3.08
C ALA A 285 -16.98 -43.32 -3.51
N ARG A 286 -16.99 -42.78 -4.75
CA ARG A 286 -15.91 -41.90 -5.25
C ARG A 286 -15.93 -40.50 -4.63
N ALA A 287 -17.11 -39.97 -4.30
CA ALA A 287 -17.24 -38.70 -3.59
C ALA A 287 -16.75 -38.78 -2.14
N ALA A 288 -17.00 -39.91 -1.45
CA ALA A 288 -16.49 -40.16 -0.10
C ALA A 288 -14.96 -40.32 -0.05
N ASP A 289 -14.37 -40.98 -1.05
CA ASP A 289 -12.91 -41.19 -1.14
C ASP A 289 -12.14 -39.87 -1.40
N GLY A 290 -12.78 -38.90 -2.07
CA GLY A 290 -12.23 -37.55 -2.28
C GLY A 290 -12.29 -36.65 -1.04
N LEU A 291 -13.25 -36.88 -0.13
CA LEU A 291 -13.37 -36.15 1.14
C LEU A 291 -12.39 -36.67 2.21
N LEU A 292 -12.07 -37.97 2.21
CA LEU A 292 -11.09 -38.56 3.15
C LEU A 292 -9.64 -38.18 2.81
N ARG A 293 -9.28 -38.04 1.52
CA ARG A 293 -7.93 -37.61 1.10
C ARG A 293 -7.61 -36.14 1.41
N ARG A 294 -8.63 -35.29 1.58
CA ARG A 294 -8.45 -33.86 1.93
C ARG A 294 -8.32 -33.60 3.45
N ARG A 295 -8.50 -34.62 4.30
CA ARG A 295 -8.27 -34.52 5.76
C ARG A 295 -6.91 -35.05 6.21
N ALA A 296 -6.12 -35.62 5.30
CA ALA A 296 -4.79 -36.18 5.56
C ALA A 296 -3.65 -35.37 4.90
N SER A 297 -3.90 -34.10 4.53
CA SER A 297 -2.93 -33.16 3.98
C SER A 297 -2.95 -31.86 4.76
#